data_AF-A0A0S9KEE9-F1
#
_entry.id   AF-A0A0S9KEE9-F1
#
_cell.length_a   1.000
_cell.length_b   1.000
_cell.length_c   1.000
_cell.angle_alpha   90.00
_cell.angle_beta   90.00
_cell.angle_gamma   90.00
#
_symmetry.space_group_name_H-M   'P 1'
#
loop_
_entity.id
_entity.type
_entity.pdbx_description
1 polymer ?
#
loop_
_entity_poly.entity_id
_entity_poly.type
_entity_poly.pdbx_seq_one_letter_code
_entity_poly.pdbx_strand_id
1 'polypeptide(L)'
;MTKRHDDGRLRDANGQYAIDPAANQVPTGLLTQTELPHRQHIQSVCKEAGLEMMVGVFEVIDDREEVATVAFQRVTTDDIDGFYDEFIGPAVDKIEAELVRDNPNEDDFPTADLDAVRTHLHQVSDEAGLDVMKGFFDVLVDRETIADDVLTGVTVEHVEAFYSWRVAPAIGQVQNSLSATSDRF
;
A
#
# COMPACT_ATOMS: atom_id res chain seq x y z
N MET A 1 24.25 -16.17 61.40
CA MET A 1 22.89 -16.66 61.69
C MET A 1 21.89 -15.67 61.09
N THR A 2 21.49 -15.89 59.85
CA THR A 2 20.50 -15.07 59.13
C THR A 2 19.12 -15.70 59.34
N LYS A 3 18.20 -14.95 59.95
CA LYS A 3 16.82 -15.36 60.23
C LYS A 3 16.03 -15.42 58.92
N ARG A 4 15.29 -16.51 58.71
CA ARG A 4 14.29 -16.64 57.64
C ARG A 4 13.07 -15.82 58.01
N HIS A 5 12.54 -15.04 57.07
CA HIS A 5 11.26 -14.36 57.16
C HIS A 5 10.29 -15.00 56.14
N ASP A 6 9.08 -15.33 56.59
CA ASP A 6 8.06 -16.15 55.92
C ASP A 6 7.28 -15.43 54.78
N ASP A 7 7.98 -14.77 53.85
CA ASP A 7 7.36 -14.19 52.64
C ASP A 7 8.03 -14.65 51.33
N GLY A 8 9.04 -15.53 51.39
CA GLY A 8 9.65 -16.13 50.19
C GLY A 8 10.32 -15.18 49.19
N ARG A 9 10.35 -13.87 49.45
CA ARG A 9 10.89 -12.83 48.55
C ARG A 9 12.28 -12.36 49.00
N LEU A 10 13.22 -12.33 48.07
CA LEU A 10 14.56 -11.78 48.28
C LEU A 10 14.50 -10.25 48.24
N ARG A 11 15.11 -9.60 49.24
CA ARG A 11 15.31 -8.13 49.28
C ARG A 11 16.79 -7.83 49.11
N ASP A 12 17.12 -6.71 48.48
CA ASP A 12 18.50 -6.26 48.34
C ASP A 12 19.04 -5.63 49.66
N ALA A 13 20.32 -5.24 49.65
CA ALA A 13 21.00 -4.65 50.81
C ALA A 13 20.39 -3.31 51.28
N ASN A 14 19.54 -2.67 50.47
CA ASN A 14 18.86 -1.42 50.77
C ASN A 14 17.40 -1.65 51.20
N GLY A 15 16.97 -2.91 51.35
CA GLY A 15 15.63 -3.27 51.81
C GLY A 15 14.54 -3.13 50.75
N GLN A 16 14.91 -2.92 49.47
CA GLN A 16 13.98 -2.93 48.35
C GLN A 16 13.76 -4.38 47.88
N TYR A 17 12.53 -4.69 47.48
CA TYR A 17 12.20 -6.00 46.91
C TYR A 17 12.98 -6.20 45.61
N ALA A 18 13.65 -7.35 45.46
CA ALA A 18 14.31 -7.69 44.21
C ALA A 18 13.23 -7.76 43.11
N ILE A 19 13.30 -6.85 42.16
CA ILE A 19 12.46 -6.85 40.97
C ILE A 19 12.91 -8.08 40.17
N ASP A 20 12.04 -9.08 40.06
CA ASP A 20 12.28 -10.23 39.18
C ASP A 20 12.33 -9.73 37.73
N PRO A 21 13.47 -9.81 37.03
CA PRO A 21 13.56 -9.36 35.64
C PRO A 21 12.72 -10.23 34.68
N ALA A 22 12.11 -11.33 35.15
CA ALA A 22 11.27 -12.21 34.35
C ALA A 22 9.75 -11.90 34.41
N ALA A 23 9.31 -10.88 35.14
CA ALA A 23 7.89 -10.62 35.41
C ALA A 23 7.32 -9.32 34.81
N ASN A 24 7.74 -8.94 33.60
CA ASN A 24 7.08 -7.88 32.83
C ASN A 24 6.52 -8.38 31.48
N GLN A 25 5.80 -9.50 31.54
CA GLN A 25 4.94 -10.01 30.47
C GLN A 25 3.60 -9.28 30.49
N VAL A 26 2.90 -8.88 29.41
CA VAL A 26 3.11 -8.62 27.97
C VAL A 26 1.87 -7.80 27.57
N PRO A 27 1.92 -6.82 26.64
CA PRO A 27 0.78 -6.55 25.78
C PRO A 27 1.12 -6.92 24.33
N THR A 28 0.35 -7.89 23.84
CA THR A 28 -0.14 -8.05 22.47
C THR A 28 0.48 -7.10 21.44
N GLY A 29 1.31 -7.67 20.56
CA GLY A 29 1.93 -6.94 19.45
C GLY A 29 3.43 -7.17 19.39
N LEU A 30 3.83 -8.43 19.18
CA LEU A 30 5.04 -8.71 18.41
C LEU A 30 4.79 -8.20 16.99
N LEU A 31 4.74 -6.88 16.80
CA LEU A 31 5.13 -6.29 15.53
C LEU A 31 6.62 -6.59 15.46
N THR A 32 6.93 -7.65 14.73
CA THR A 32 8.30 -8.07 14.52
C THR A 32 9.08 -6.85 14.01
N GLN A 33 10.26 -6.59 14.55
CA GLN A 33 11.11 -5.46 14.15
C GLN A 33 11.53 -5.49 12.64
N THR A 34 11.03 -6.47 11.90
CA THR A 34 11.18 -6.71 10.46
C THR A 34 10.08 -6.10 9.59
N GLU A 35 8.90 -5.77 10.13
CA GLU A 35 7.78 -5.25 9.33
C GLU A 35 7.91 -3.75 9.02
N LEU A 36 8.34 -2.95 10.00
CA LEU A 36 8.47 -1.49 9.83
C LEU A 36 9.60 -1.04 8.88
N PRO A 37 10.80 -1.65 8.88
CA PRO A 37 11.92 -1.13 8.08
C PRO A 37 11.69 -1.21 6.58
N HIS A 38 11.07 -2.28 6.08
CA HIS A 38 10.89 -2.46 4.64
C HIS A 38 9.72 -1.62 4.10
N ARG A 39 8.63 -1.44 4.86
CA ARG A 39 7.53 -0.53 4.50
C ARG A 39 8.02 0.92 4.39
N GLN A 40 8.84 1.37 5.34
CA GLN A 40 9.47 2.70 5.28
C GLN A 40 10.42 2.85 4.08
N HIS A 41 11.18 1.80 3.76
CA HIS A 41 12.03 1.77 2.58
C HIS A 41 11.20 1.93 1.29
N ILE A 42 10.16 1.12 1.09
CA ILE A 42 9.28 1.21 -0.07
C ILE A 42 8.65 2.59 -0.19
N GLN A 43 8.11 3.14 0.91
CA GLN A 43 7.56 4.51 0.91
C GLN A 43 8.60 5.55 0.48
N SER A 44 9.83 5.43 0.96
CA SER A 44 10.92 6.34 0.59
C SER A 44 11.27 6.23 -0.90
N VAL A 45 11.40 5.01 -1.42
CA VAL A 45 11.81 4.77 -2.81
C VAL A 45 10.70 5.17 -3.79
N CYS A 46 9.44 4.83 -3.50
CA CYS A 46 8.30 5.28 -4.32
C CYS A 46 8.20 6.81 -4.36
N LYS A 47 8.44 7.48 -3.23
CA LYS A 47 8.47 8.94 -3.16
C LYS A 47 9.64 9.54 -3.93
N GLU A 48 10.83 8.92 -3.86
CA GLU A 48 12.01 9.38 -4.60
C GLU A 48 11.82 9.24 -6.12
N ALA A 49 11.15 8.17 -6.56
CA ALA A 49 10.75 7.96 -7.96
C ALA A 49 9.60 8.89 -8.41
N GLY A 50 8.92 9.57 -7.48
CA GLY A 50 7.73 10.37 -7.80
C GLY A 50 6.50 9.54 -8.18
N LEU A 51 6.46 8.27 -7.77
CA LEU A 51 5.40 7.30 -8.07
C LEU A 51 4.74 6.81 -6.78
N GLU A 52 4.14 7.74 -6.04
CA GLU A 52 3.56 7.46 -4.70
C GLU A 52 2.43 6.44 -4.74
N MET A 53 1.71 6.33 -5.87
CA MET A 53 0.69 5.28 -6.06
C MET A 53 1.24 3.86 -5.90
N MET A 54 2.54 3.66 -6.17
CA MET A 54 3.18 2.35 -6.07
C MET A 54 3.23 1.86 -4.63
N VAL A 55 3.18 2.75 -3.63
CA VAL A 55 3.08 2.37 -2.22
C VAL A 55 1.89 1.44 -1.98
N GLY A 56 0.71 1.81 -2.50
CA GLY A 56 -0.50 0.97 -2.36
C GLY A 56 -0.37 -0.37 -3.09
N VAL A 57 0.33 -0.41 -4.24
CA VAL A 57 0.63 -1.68 -4.94
C VAL A 57 1.49 -2.59 -4.07
N PHE A 58 2.56 -2.07 -3.47
CA PHE A 58 3.44 -2.87 -2.61
C PHE A 58 2.79 -3.27 -1.30
N GLU A 59 1.93 -2.43 -0.71
CA GLU A 59 1.15 -2.79 0.49
C GLU A 59 0.23 -3.98 0.21
N VAL A 60 -0.48 -3.97 -0.92
CA VAL A 60 -1.30 -5.11 -1.34
C VAL A 60 -0.47 -6.38 -1.56
N ILE A 61 0.77 -6.26 -2.06
CA ILE A 61 1.66 -7.40 -2.25
C ILE A 61 2.19 -7.92 -0.90
N ASP A 62 2.61 -7.02 -0.01
CA ASP A 62 3.13 -7.35 1.32
C ASP A 62 2.08 -8.09 2.16
N ASP A 63 0.83 -7.62 2.14
CA ASP A 63 -0.28 -8.23 2.88
C ASP A 63 -0.66 -9.64 2.37
N ARG A 64 -0.20 -10.06 1.18
CA ARG A 64 -0.39 -11.44 0.69
C ARG A 64 0.61 -12.43 1.27
N GLU A 65 1.69 -11.97 1.90
CA GLU A 65 2.78 -12.77 2.49
C GLU A 65 3.48 -13.75 1.52
N GLU A 66 3.31 -13.58 0.21
CA GLU A 66 3.89 -14.46 -0.83
C GLU A 66 5.29 -14.02 -1.29
N VAL A 67 5.71 -12.81 -0.93
CA VAL A 67 7.01 -12.22 -1.28
C VAL A 67 7.86 -12.07 -0.03
N ALA A 68 9.11 -12.54 -0.08
CA ALA A 68 10.01 -12.42 1.05
C ALA A 68 10.33 -10.95 1.37
N THR A 69 10.32 -10.58 2.66
CA THR A 69 10.64 -9.21 3.15
C THR A 69 11.94 -8.64 2.57
N VAL A 70 12.96 -9.48 2.37
CA VAL A 70 14.26 -9.07 1.80
C VAL A 70 14.15 -8.57 0.36
N ALA A 71 13.16 -9.01 -0.41
CA ALA A 71 12.92 -8.54 -1.76
C ALA A 71 12.52 -7.06 -1.75
N PHE A 72 11.59 -6.67 -0.87
CA PHE A 72 11.16 -5.28 -0.71
C PHE A 72 12.31 -4.35 -0.30
N GLN A 73 13.18 -4.79 0.61
CA GLN A 73 14.34 -3.99 1.06
C GLN A 73 15.39 -3.72 -0.03
N ARG A 74 15.32 -4.44 -1.15
CA ARG A 74 16.25 -4.32 -2.27
C ARG A 74 15.68 -3.53 -3.44
N VAL A 75 14.39 -3.19 -3.41
CA VAL A 75 13.75 -2.39 -4.44
C VAL A 75 14.42 -1.03 -4.52
N THR A 76 14.79 -0.63 -5.74
CA THR A 76 15.38 0.66 -6.07
C THR A 76 14.40 1.52 -6.86
N THR A 77 14.72 2.81 -7.07
CA THR A 77 13.89 3.70 -7.90
C THR A 77 13.77 3.20 -9.34
N ASP A 78 14.85 2.66 -9.90
CA ASP A 78 14.85 2.07 -11.25
C ASP A 78 13.89 0.86 -11.33
N ASP A 79 13.78 0.07 -10.26
CA ASP A 79 12.80 -1.01 -10.19
C ASP A 79 11.37 -0.46 -10.12
N ILE A 80 11.12 0.62 -9.37
CA ILE A 80 9.81 1.27 -9.31
C ILE A 80 9.39 1.76 -10.70
N ASP A 81 10.28 2.48 -11.39
CA ASP A 81 10.04 2.98 -12.74
C ASP A 81 9.79 1.81 -13.70
N GLY A 82 10.62 0.76 -13.63
CA GLY A 82 10.45 -0.45 -14.44
C GLY A 82 9.12 -1.16 -14.21
N PHE A 83 8.70 -1.33 -12.95
CA PHE A 83 7.40 -1.93 -12.62
C PHE A 83 6.23 -1.06 -13.10
N TYR A 84 6.38 0.27 -12.99
CA TYR A 84 5.37 1.18 -13.48
C TYR A 84 5.24 1.07 -15.01
N ASP A 85 6.34 1.26 -15.73
CA ASP A 85 6.35 1.27 -17.20
C ASP A 85 5.90 -0.08 -17.79
N GLU A 86 6.32 -1.20 -17.19
CA GLU A 86 6.02 -2.52 -17.74
C GLU A 86 4.60 -3.01 -17.41
N PHE A 87 4.08 -2.68 -16.22
CA PHE A 87 2.86 -3.30 -15.70
C PHE A 87 1.76 -2.31 -15.30
N ILE A 88 2.10 -1.28 -14.50
CA ILE A 88 1.09 -0.40 -13.89
C ILE A 88 0.59 0.68 -14.87
N GLY A 89 1.49 1.40 -15.55
CA GLY A 89 1.16 2.38 -16.58
C GLY A 89 0.25 1.80 -17.66
N PRO A 90 0.57 0.64 -18.26
CA PRO A 90 -0.32 -0.01 -19.22
C PRO A 90 -1.69 -0.38 -18.65
N ALA A 91 -1.81 -0.69 -17.35
CA ALA A 91 -3.09 -0.95 -16.70
C ALA A 91 -3.91 0.35 -16.55
N VAL A 92 -3.26 1.46 -16.17
CA VAL A 92 -3.88 2.80 -16.13
C VAL A 92 -4.42 3.18 -17.51
N ASP A 93 -3.59 3.07 -18.56
CA ASP A 93 -3.98 3.41 -19.94
C ASP A 93 -5.20 2.62 -20.42
N LYS A 94 -5.35 1.37 -19.97
CA LYS A 94 -6.49 0.51 -20.30
C LYS A 94 -7.77 0.91 -19.57
N ILE A 95 -7.67 1.37 -18.32
CA ILE A 95 -8.80 1.93 -17.58
C ILE A 95 -9.24 3.22 -18.24
N GLU A 96 -8.29 4.08 -18.59
CA GLU A 96 -8.52 5.34 -19.30
C GLU A 96 -9.27 5.11 -20.63
N ALA A 97 -8.78 4.18 -21.45
CA ALA A 97 -9.41 3.86 -22.71
C ALA A 97 -10.84 3.33 -22.57
N GLU A 98 -11.14 2.56 -21.51
CA GLU A 98 -12.50 2.08 -21.25
C GLU A 98 -13.44 3.24 -20.89
N LEU A 99 -13.00 4.14 -20.00
CA LEU A 99 -13.77 5.31 -19.59
C LEU A 99 -14.04 6.26 -20.77
N VAL A 100 -13.04 6.51 -21.61
CA VAL A 100 -13.17 7.35 -22.81
C VAL A 100 -14.09 6.71 -23.86
N ARG A 101 -14.04 5.38 -24.03
CA ARG A 101 -14.87 4.68 -25.02
C ARG A 101 -16.36 4.86 -24.72
N ASP A 102 -16.72 4.83 -23.45
CA ASP A 102 -18.12 4.85 -23.03
C ASP A 102 -18.69 6.29 -23.02
N ASN A 103 -17.84 7.31 -23.14
CA ASN A 103 -18.21 8.72 -23.25
C ASN A 103 -17.22 9.49 -24.16
N PRO A 104 -17.39 9.46 -25.49
CA PRO A 104 -16.53 10.20 -26.40
C PRO A 104 -16.69 11.71 -26.16
N ASN A 105 -15.58 12.37 -25.80
CA ASN A 105 -15.52 13.81 -25.49
C ASN A 105 -16.38 14.67 -26.45
N GLU A 106 -17.40 15.34 -25.92
CA GLU A 106 -18.02 16.48 -26.61
C GLU A 106 -17.22 17.74 -26.22
N ASP A 107 -16.82 18.54 -27.21
CA ASP A 107 -15.82 19.63 -27.14
C ASP A 107 -16.10 20.79 -26.15
N ASP A 108 -17.05 20.68 -25.23
CA ASP A 108 -17.41 21.72 -24.26
C ASP A 108 -17.57 21.12 -22.84
N PHE A 109 -16.45 20.90 -22.14
CA PHE A 109 -16.53 20.54 -20.72
C PHE A 109 -16.37 21.77 -19.84
N PRO A 110 -17.36 22.11 -18.98
CA PRO A 110 -17.10 22.99 -17.86
C PRO A 110 -16.08 22.29 -16.97
N THR A 111 -14.95 22.95 -16.72
CA THR A 111 -13.93 22.50 -15.74
C THR A 111 -14.64 22.28 -14.41
N ALA A 112 -14.92 21.03 -14.06
CA ALA A 112 -15.43 20.72 -12.74
C ALA A 112 -14.32 21.00 -11.73
N ASP A 113 -14.72 21.00 -10.46
CA ASP A 113 -13.77 21.04 -9.37
C ASP A 113 -13.06 19.68 -9.30
N LEU A 114 -11.82 19.61 -9.80
CA LEU A 114 -11.01 18.37 -9.79
C LEU A 114 -10.88 17.78 -8.37
N ASP A 115 -10.94 18.61 -7.33
CA ASP A 115 -10.92 18.13 -5.95
C ASP A 115 -12.22 17.37 -5.61
N ALA A 116 -13.36 17.80 -6.15
CA ALA A 116 -14.63 17.09 -5.99
C ALA A 116 -14.63 15.76 -6.74
N VAL A 117 -14.06 15.71 -7.95
CA VAL A 117 -13.88 14.47 -8.72
C VAL A 117 -13.01 13.48 -7.95
N ARG A 118 -11.85 13.94 -7.45
CA ARG A 118 -10.94 13.12 -6.64
C ARG A 118 -11.63 12.60 -5.37
N THR A 119 -12.35 13.47 -4.67
CA THR A 119 -13.11 13.11 -3.46
C THR A 119 -14.13 12.00 -3.75
N HIS A 120 -14.88 12.13 -4.85
CA HIS A 120 -15.84 11.11 -5.28
C HIS A 120 -15.15 9.77 -5.57
N LEU A 121 -14.10 9.77 -6.39
CA LEU A 121 -13.35 8.56 -6.76
C LEU A 121 -12.74 7.86 -5.54
N HIS A 122 -12.24 8.64 -4.58
CA HIS A 122 -11.73 8.11 -3.32
C HIS A 122 -12.86 7.49 -2.48
N GLN A 123 -14.01 8.16 -2.38
CA GLN A 123 -15.17 7.64 -1.65
C GLN A 123 -15.67 6.31 -2.24
N VAL A 124 -15.84 6.19 -3.56
CA VAL A 124 -16.29 4.93 -4.16
C VAL A 124 -15.23 3.82 -4.03
N SER A 125 -13.94 4.17 -3.96
CA SER A 125 -12.86 3.22 -3.69
C SER A 125 -12.86 2.73 -2.24
N ASP A 126 -13.14 3.64 -1.29
CA ASP A 126 -13.36 3.29 0.12
C ASP A 126 -14.56 2.38 0.30
N GLU A 127 -15.68 2.68 -0.37
CA GLU A 127 -16.90 1.87 -0.34
C GLU A 127 -16.69 0.46 -0.93
N ALA A 128 -15.83 0.35 -1.95
CA ALA A 128 -15.40 -0.94 -2.51
C ALA A 128 -14.39 -1.69 -1.62
N GLY A 129 -13.79 -1.03 -0.62
CA GLY A 129 -12.69 -1.58 0.17
C GLY A 129 -11.40 -1.79 -0.64
N LEU A 130 -11.18 -0.98 -1.67
CA LEU A 130 -10.06 -1.11 -2.62
C LEU A 130 -9.20 0.16 -2.62
N ASP A 131 -8.50 0.42 -1.51
CA ASP A 131 -7.67 1.61 -1.33
C ASP A 131 -6.65 1.84 -2.45
N VAL A 132 -6.07 0.76 -2.99
CA VAL A 132 -5.10 0.84 -4.09
C VAL A 132 -5.66 1.55 -5.32
N MET A 133 -6.98 1.48 -5.54
CA MET A 133 -7.63 2.15 -6.69
C MET A 133 -7.55 3.67 -6.61
N LYS A 134 -7.41 4.26 -5.41
CA LYS A 134 -7.24 5.70 -5.24
C LYS A 134 -6.03 6.23 -6.00
N GLY A 135 -4.89 5.53 -5.90
CA GLY A 135 -3.68 5.91 -6.62
C GLY A 135 -3.82 5.79 -8.14
N PHE A 136 -4.56 4.79 -8.64
CA PHE A 136 -4.84 4.67 -10.07
C PHE A 136 -5.72 5.82 -10.55
N PHE A 137 -6.74 6.20 -9.78
CA PHE A 137 -7.60 7.32 -10.11
C PHE A 137 -6.90 8.68 -9.98
N ASP A 138 -6.03 8.88 -9.00
CA ASP A 138 -5.23 10.11 -8.88
C ASP A 138 -4.39 10.33 -10.15
N VAL A 139 -3.74 9.28 -10.67
CA VAL A 139 -3.00 9.37 -11.94
C VAL A 139 -3.92 9.73 -13.11
N LEU A 140 -5.13 9.17 -13.17
CA LEU A 140 -6.09 9.48 -14.23
C LEU A 140 -6.59 10.94 -14.15
N VAL A 141 -6.88 11.43 -12.95
CA VAL A 141 -7.28 12.82 -12.71
C VAL A 141 -6.15 13.78 -13.07
N ASP A 142 -4.92 13.49 -12.65
CA ASP A 142 -3.75 14.34 -12.91
C ASP A 142 -3.36 14.40 -14.39
N ARG A 143 -3.78 13.42 -15.21
CA ARG A 143 -3.59 13.44 -16.67
C ARG A 143 -4.56 14.39 -17.38
N GLU A 144 -5.69 14.73 -16.76
CA GLU A 144 -6.71 15.64 -17.31
C GLU A 144 -7.20 15.25 -18.73
N THR A 145 -7.21 13.95 -19.05
CA THR A 145 -7.60 13.43 -20.38
C THR A 145 -9.05 12.92 -20.44
N ILE A 146 -9.64 12.63 -19.29
CA ILE A 146 -11.02 12.13 -19.16
C ILE A 146 -11.89 13.26 -18.62
N ALA A 147 -13.08 13.42 -19.18
CA ALA A 147 -14.03 14.42 -18.71
C ALA A 147 -14.54 14.14 -17.29
N ASP A 148 -14.78 15.22 -16.53
CA ASP A 148 -15.13 15.16 -15.11
C ASP A 148 -16.48 14.46 -14.84
N ASP A 149 -17.44 14.56 -15.76
CA ASP A 149 -18.74 13.89 -15.67
C ASP A 149 -18.61 12.36 -15.82
N VAL A 150 -17.66 11.91 -16.65
CA VAL A 150 -17.31 10.48 -16.77
C VAL A 150 -16.71 9.97 -15.47
N LEU A 151 -15.76 10.71 -14.91
CA LEU A 151 -15.10 10.35 -13.65
C LEU A 151 -16.08 10.37 -12.47
N THR A 152 -16.97 11.37 -12.39
CA THR A 152 -18.02 11.40 -11.36
C THR A 152 -19.13 10.38 -11.59
N GLY A 153 -19.24 9.83 -12.80
CA GLY A 153 -20.10 8.70 -13.14
C GLY A 153 -19.54 7.34 -12.70
N VAL A 154 -18.28 7.25 -12.27
CA VAL A 154 -17.68 6.02 -11.74
C VAL A 154 -18.43 5.59 -10.48
N THR A 155 -18.74 4.30 -10.39
CA THR A 155 -19.47 3.69 -9.27
C THR A 155 -18.61 2.62 -8.62
N VAL A 156 -19.02 2.13 -7.44
CA VAL A 156 -18.37 0.99 -6.76
C VAL A 156 -18.21 -0.22 -7.69
N GLU A 157 -19.23 -0.57 -8.48
CA GLU A 157 -19.17 -1.68 -9.45
C GLU A 157 -18.09 -1.46 -10.51
N HIS A 158 -17.91 -0.23 -10.99
CA HIS A 158 -16.82 0.11 -11.91
C HIS A 158 -15.45 -0.05 -11.24
N VAL A 159 -15.29 0.39 -9.99
CA VAL A 159 -14.05 0.23 -9.22
C VAL A 159 -13.69 -1.24 -9.09
N GLU A 160 -14.65 -2.08 -8.66
CA GLU A 160 -14.45 -3.53 -8.53
C GLU A 160 -14.09 -4.18 -9.87
N ALA A 161 -14.77 -3.79 -10.95
CA ALA A 161 -14.50 -4.29 -12.29
C ALA A 161 -13.09 -3.91 -12.78
N PHE A 162 -12.70 -2.64 -12.65
CA PHE A 162 -11.36 -2.16 -13.02
C PHE A 162 -10.27 -2.85 -12.21
N TYR A 163 -10.51 -3.02 -10.90
CA TYR A 163 -9.57 -3.71 -10.03
C TYR A 163 -9.37 -5.16 -10.50
N SER A 164 -10.45 -5.93 -10.62
CA SER A 164 -10.41 -7.33 -11.02
C SER A 164 -9.77 -7.54 -12.40
N TRP A 165 -10.11 -6.70 -13.37
CA TRP A 165 -9.71 -6.88 -14.76
C TRP A 165 -8.30 -6.36 -15.07
N ARG A 166 -7.89 -5.24 -14.47
CA ARG A 166 -6.65 -4.53 -14.85
C ARG A 166 -5.66 -4.40 -13.73
N VAL A 167 -6.09 -3.98 -12.55
CA VAL A 167 -5.15 -3.69 -11.44
C VAL A 167 -4.65 -4.96 -10.77
N ALA A 168 -5.52 -5.88 -10.35
CA ALA A 168 -5.12 -7.12 -9.69
C ALA A 168 -4.16 -7.98 -10.53
N PRO A 169 -4.36 -8.16 -11.86
CA PRO A 169 -3.39 -8.83 -12.72
C PRO A 169 -2.04 -8.11 -12.79
N ALA A 170 -2.02 -6.78 -12.88
CA ALA A 170 -0.79 -5.99 -12.93
C ALA A 170 -0.01 -6.10 -11.60
N ILE A 171 -0.70 -6.00 -10.46
CA ILE A 171 -0.12 -6.26 -9.13
C ILE A 171 0.47 -7.68 -9.08
N GLY A 172 -0.22 -8.69 -9.61
CA GLY A 172 0.31 -10.05 -9.71
C GLY A 172 1.58 -10.16 -10.54
N GLN A 173 1.73 -9.35 -11.60
CA GLN A 173 2.96 -9.32 -12.41
C GLN A 173 4.13 -8.65 -11.66
N VAL A 174 3.87 -7.56 -10.93
CA VAL A 174 4.87 -6.94 -10.04
C VAL A 174 5.31 -7.94 -8.97
N GLN A 175 4.36 -8.59 -8.32
CA GLN A 175 4.62 -9.62 -7.32
C GLN A 175 5.51 -10.75 -7.87
N ASN A 176 5.18 -11.29 -9.04
CA ASN A 176 5.98 -12.34 -9.67
C ASN A 176 7.41 -11.88 -9.99
N SER A 177 7.57 -10.63 -10.43
CA SER A 177 8.87 -10.03 -10.73
C SER A 177 9.74 -9.88 -9.47
N LEU A 178 9.13 -9.50 -8.35
CA LEU A 178 9.80 -9.46 -7.04
C LEU A 178 10.24 -10.84 -6.58
N SER A 179 9.34 -11.84 -6.64
CA SER A 179 9.66 -13.21 -6.23
C SER A 179 10.79 -13.83 -7.06
N ALA A 180 10.76 -13.66 -8.39
CA ALA A 180 11.79 -14.16 -9.28
C ALA A 180 13.17 -13.53 -9.03
N THR A 181 13.21 -12.30 -8.51
CA THR A 181 14.46 -11.62 -8.15
C THR A 181 15.01 -12.13 -6.82
N SER A 182 14.15 -12.55 -5.90
CA SER A 182 14.54 -13.14 -4.61
C SER A 182 15.19 -14.52 -4.78
N ASP A 183 14.70 -15.36 -5.70
CA ASP A 183 15.18 -16.74 -5.90
C ASP A 183 16.57 -16.86 -6.57
N ARG A 184 17.12 -15.75 -7.08
CA ARG A 184 18.44 -15.70 -7.73
C ARG A 184 19.61 -15.61 -6.75
N PHE A 185 19.33 -15.54 -5.46
CA PHE A 185 20.31 -15.33 -4.39
C PHE A 185 20.20 -16.39 -3.30
#